data_AF-A0A934MCG1-F1
#
_entry.id   AF-A0A934MCG1-F1
#
_cell.length_a   1.000
_cell.length_b   1.000
_cell.length_c   1.000
_cell.angle_alpha   90.00
_cell.angle_beta   90.00
_cell.angle_gamma   90.00
#
_symmetry.space_group_name_H-M   'P 1'
#
loop_
_entity.id
_entity.type
_entity.pdbx_description
1 polymer ?
#
loop_
_entity_poly.entity_id
_entity_poly.type
_entity_poly.pdbx_seq_one_letter_code
_entity_poly.pdbx_strand_id
1 'polypeptide(L)' 'MNKNEAKGTAKDLKGTVKEAAGKATGNKEMEAEGKAEQVEGKAQKTVGEAESALKGK' A
#
# COMPACT_ATOMS: atom_id res chain seq x y z
N MET A 1 13.72 -12.00 6.00
CA MET A 1 12.55 -11.20 5.60
C MET A 1 12.69 -9.82 6.22
N ASN A 2 12.93 -8.78 5.42
CA ASN A 2 13.12 -7.42 5.92
C ASN A 2 11.78 -6.86 6.44
N LYS A 3 11.79 -6.16 7.59
CA LYS A 3 10.58 -5.54 8.19
C LYS A 3 9.83 -4.60 7.24
N ASN A 4 10.51 -4.04 6.24
CA ASN A 4 9.92 -3.15 5.25
C ASN A 4 9.02 -3.89 4.25
N GLU A 5 9.43 -5.08 3.77
CA GLU A 5 8.61 -5.90 2.87
C GLU A 5 7.34 -6.38 3.58
N ALA A 6 7.44 -6.82 4.83
CA ALA A 6 6.28 -7.25 5.62
C ALA A 6 5.27 -6.12 5.84
N LYS A 7 5.74 -4.88 6.07
CA LYS A 7 4.88 -3.70 6.19
C LYS A 7 4.21 -3.33 4.87
N GLY A 8 4.92 -3.40 3.76
CA GLY A 8 4.36 -3.15 2.42
C GLY A 8 3.23 -4.13 2.10
N THR A 9 3.49 -5.43 2.26
CA THR A 9 2.49 -6.48 2.03
C THR A 9 1.27 -6.33 2.94
N ALA A 10 1.46 -5.98 4.21
CA ALA A 10 0.34 -5.77 5.12
C ALA A 10 -0.54 -4.57 4.70
N LYS A 11 0.06 -3.49 4.19
CA LYS A 11 -0.64 -2.29 3.75
C LYS A 11 -1.40 -2.53 2.44
N ASP A 12 -0.79 -3.26 1.50
CA ASP A 12 -1.45 -3.71 0.27
C ASP A 12 -2.65 -4.62 0.55
N LEU A 13 -2.50 -5.57 1.47
CA LEU A 13 -3.57 -6.47 1.87
C LEU A 13 -4.73 -5.69 2.50
N LYS A 14 -4.41 -4.76 3.41
CA LYS A 14 -5.41 -3.91 4.08
C LYS A 14 -6.17 -3.02 3.10
N GLY A 15 -5.47 -2.39 2.16
CA GLY A 15 -6.08 -1.58 1.10
C GLY A 15 -7.02 -2.40 0.20
N THR A 16 -6.61 -3.62 -0.16
CA THR A 16 -7.44 -4.56 -0.95
C THR A 16 -8.71 -4.95 -0.20
N VAL A 17 -8.60 -5.25 1.10
CA VAL A 17 -9.75 -5.59 1.94
C VAL A 17 -10.70 -4.40 2.07
N LYS A 18 -10.19 -3.18 2.29
CA LYS A 18 -11.00 -1.96 2.33
C LYS A 18 -11.70 -1.69 0.99
N GLU A 19 -11.01 -1.87 -0.15
CA GLU A 19 -11.64 -1.69 -1.46
C GLU A 19 -12.76 -2.71 -1.71
N ALA A 20 -12.50 -3.99 -1.42
CA ALA A 20 -13.47 -5.07 -1.60
C ALA A 20 -14.69 -4.90 -0.69
N ALA A 21 -14.47 -4.60 0.58
CA ALA A 21 -15.56 -4.38 1.53
C ALA A 21 -16.30 -3.06 1.23
N GLY A 22 -15.63 -2.03 0.70
CA GLY A 22 -16.25 -0.77 0.27
C GLY A 22 -17.19 -0.98 -0.90
N LYS A 23 -16.75 -1.73 -1.92
CA LYS A 23 -17.60 -2.16 -3.04
C LYS A 23 -18.77 -3.02 -2.60
N ALA A 24 -18.54 -3.98 -1.71
CA ALA A 24 -19.58 -4.89 -1.23
C ALA A 24 -20.65 -4.18 -0.40
N THR A 25 -20.27 -3.16 0.37
CA THR A 25 -21.18 -2.38 1.22
C THR A 25 -21.73 -1.13 0.55
N GLY A 26 -21.26 -0.77 -0.65
CA GLY A 26 -21.58 0.48 -1.34
C GLY A 26 -20.95 1.73 -0.73
N ASN A 27 -19.96 1.56 0.15
CA ASN A 27 -19.27 2.67 0.82
C ASN A 27 -18.10 3.18 -0.05
N LYS A 28 -18.37 4.28 -0.77
CA LYS A 28 -17.38 4.98 -1.63
C LYS A 28 -16.20 5.55 -0.85
N GLU A 29 -16.38 5.95 0.40
CA GLU A 29 -15.30 6.48 1.23
C GLU A 29 -14.28 5.39 1.53
N MET A 30 -14.76 4.20 1.90
CA MET A 30 -13.89 3.05 2.18
C MET A 30 -13.19 2.53 0.92
N GLU A 31 -13.84 2.58 -0.24
CA GLU A 31 -13.21 2.27 -1.53
C GLU A 31 -12.10 3.28 -1.86
N ALA A 32 -12.37 4.58 -1.69
CA ALA A 32 -11.42 5.65 -1.94
C ALA A 32 -10.21 5.59 -0.99
N GLU A 33 -10.44 5.33 0.30
CA GLU A 33 -9.38 5.10 1.29
C GLU A 33 -8.51 3.91 0.91
N GLY A 34 -9.12 2.78 0.52
CA GLY A 34 -8.39 1.58 0.10
C GLY A 34 -7.48 1.85 -1.10
N LYS A 35 -7.98 2.56 -2.12
CA LYS A 35 -7.18 2.99 -3.28
C LYS A 35 -6.06 3.95 -2.88
N ALA A 36 -6.35 4.92 -2.02
CA ALA A 36 -5.35 5.89 -1.56
C ALA A 36 -4.22 5.20 -0.80
N GLU A 37 -4.53 4.27 0.11
CA GLU A 37 -3.53 3.49 0.84
C GLU A 37 -2.65 2.63 -0.10
N GLN A 38 -3.22 2.06 -1.17
CA GLN A 38 -2.44 1.32 -2.18
C GLN A 38 -1.51 2.22 -2.99
N VAL A 39 -1.99 3.39 -3.41
CA VAL A 39 -1.16 4.37 -4.16
C VAL A 39 -0.01 4.86 -3.27
N GLU A 40 -0.29 5.21 -2.03
CA GLU A 40 0.73 5.63 -1.06
C GLU A 40 1.75 4.50 -0.79
N GLY A 41 1.27 3.26 -0.62
CA GLY A 41 2.13 2.09 -0.42
C GLY A 41 3.07 1.85 -1.61
N LYS A 42 2.55 1.94 -2.85
CA LYS A 42 3.36 1.83 -4.06
C LYS A 42 4.38 2.97 -4.17
N ALA A 43 3.97 4.21 -3.91
CA ALA A 43 4.86 5.36 -3.93
C ALA A 43 6.00 5.21 -2.90
N GLN A 44 5.68 4.80 -1.67
CA GLN A 44 6.69 4.51 -0.63
C GLN A 44 7.62 3.37 -1.03
N LYS A 45 7.11 2.32 -1.68
CA LYS A 45 7.94 1.23 -2.20
C LYS A 45 8.90 1.73 -3.26
N THR A 46 8.44 2.49 -4.25
CA THR A 46 9.29 3.04 -5.32
C THR A 46 10.35 3.99 -4.77
N VAL A 47 9.96 4.90 -3.87
CA VAL A 47 10.91 5.82 -3.21
C VAL A 47 11.91 5.04 -2.37
N GLY A 48 11.46 4.06 -1.59
CA GLY A 48 12.35 3.21 -0.78
C GLY A 48 13.30 2.35 -1.62
N GLU A 49 12.86 1.83 -2.75
CA GLU A 49 13.71 1.10 -3.71
C GLU A 49 14.74 2.04 -4.36
N ALA A 50 14.34 3.25 -4.74
CA ALA A 50 15.25 4.27 -5.27
C ALA A 50 16.29 4.73 -4.22
N GLU A 51 15.85 5.05 -3.00
CA GLU A 51 16.75 5.40 -1.90
C GLU A 51 17.70 4.25 -1.55
N SER A 52 17.23 3.00 -1.58
CA SER A 52 18.06 1.83 -1.33
C SER A 52 19.09 1.61 -2.43
N ALA A 53 18.73 1.84 -3.69
CA ALA A 53 19.65 1.80 -4.83
C ALA A 53 20.72 2.91 -4.75
N LEU A 54 20.33 4.10 -4.29
CA LEU A 54 21.24 5.25 -4.13
C LEU A 54 22.15 5.10 -2.90
N LYS A 55 21.65 4.50 -1.81
CA LYS A 55 22.40 4.24 -0.57
C LYS A 55 23.34 3.02 -0.68
N GLY A 56 23.28 2.26 -1.78
CA GLY A 56 24.12 1.11 -2.07
C GLY A 56 25.52 1.41 -2.62
N LYS A 57 26.11 2.58 -2.34
CA LYS A 57 27.50 2.92 -2.69
C LYS A 57 28.29 3.42 -1.49
#